data_AF-A0A6B4RJM8-F1
#
_entry.id   AF-A0A6B4RJM8-F1
#
_cell.length_a   1.000
_cell.length_b   1.000
_cell.length_c   1.000
_cell.angle_alpha   90.00
_cell.angle_beta   90.00
_cell.angle_gamma   90.00
#
_symmetry.space_group_name_H-M   'P 1'
#
loop_
_entity.id
_entity.type
_entity.pdbx_description
1 polymer ?
#
loop_
_entity_poly.entity_id
_entity_poly.type
_entity_poly.pdbx_seq_one_letter_code
_entity_poly.pdbx_strand_id
1 'polypeptide(L)'
;MNNKFCLNNKYKKNKGFTLLELIAVMAIITILATAILPKVTGYINEAKKTKVLDQCRKVVMAIESYNLTHSSNYEKNKNISNIKDDKSINKYLEDVEFNNLELNTTIQNCYDILNGKEFKLKTGSEMLDLSTIN
;
A
#
# COMPACT_ATOMS: atom_id res chain seq x y z
N MET A 1 29.43 71.75 -22.23
CA MET A 1 28.49 70.75 -22.77
C MET A 1 27.96 69.92 -21.62
N ASN A 2 26.69 70.09 -21.24
CA ASN A 2 26.03 69.31 -20.19
C ASN A 2 24.99 68.39 -20.83
N ASN A 3 25.33 67.11 -21.00
CA ASN A 3 24.35 66.10 -21.42
C ASN A 3 23.63 65.58 -20.18
N LYS A 4 22.40 66.05 -19.99
CA LYS A 4 21.45 65.54 -19.00
C LYS A 4 20.75 64.30 -19.59
N PHE A 5 21.22 63.11 -19.24
CA PHE A 5 20.54 61.86 -19.61
C PHE A 5 19.50 61.52 -18.54
N CYS A 6 18.23 61.90 -18.76
CA CYS A 6 17.13 61.56 -17.88
C CYS A 6 16.54 60.18 -18.27
N LEU A 7 16.85 59.15 -17.49
CA LEU A 7 16.19 57.84 -17.57
C LEU A 7 14.81 57.91 -16.90
N ASN A 8 13.75 57.92 -17.71
CA ASN A 8 12.37 57.85 -17.25
C ASN A 8 11.99 56.39 -16.95
N ASN A 9 12.30 55.89 -15.74
CA ASN A 9 11.89 54.55 -15.33
C ASN A 9 10.43 54.57 -14.83
N LYS A 10 9.47 54.33 -15.73
CA LYS A 10 8.06 54.09 -15.36
C LYS A 10 7.95 52.71 -14.70
N TYR A 11 8.00 52.65 -13.38
CA TYR A 11 7.65 51.44 -12.62
C TYR A 11 6.20 51.04 -12.94
N LYS A 12 6.00 50.00 -13.76
CA LYS A 12 4.69 49.38 -13.96
C LYS A 12 4.24 48.80 -12.62
N LYS A 13 3.11 49.28 -12.08
CA LYS A 13 2.44 48.67 -10.92
C LYS A 13 1.91 47.30 -11.32
N ASN A 14 2.71 46.27 -11.13
CA ASN A 14 2.25 44.90 -11.21
C ASN A 14 1.36 44.66 -9.98
N LYS A 15 0.07 44.41 -10.19
CA LYS A 15 -0.84 43.99 -9.12
C LYS A 15 -0.40 42.58 -8.68
N GLY A 16 0.36 42.51 -7.59
CA GLY A 16 0.75 41.26 -6.95
C GLY A 16 -0.36 40.73 -6.04
N PHE A 17 -0.33 39.43 -5.78
CA PHE A 17 -1.13 38.80 -4.74
C PHE A 17 -0.86 39.49 -3.38
N THR A 18 -1.92 39.74 -2.61
CA THR A 18 -1.75 40.26 -1.24
C THR A 18 -1.37 39.12 -0.30
N LEU A 19 -0.56 39.39 0.72
CA LEU A 19 -0.22 38.39 1.74
C LEU A 19 -1.48 37.83 2.42
N LEU A 20 -2.50 38.67 2.57
CA LEU A 20 -3.79 38.30 3.15
C LEU A 20 -4.49 37.19 2.37
N GLU A 21 -4.45 37.28 1.04
CA GLU A 21 -5.10 36.30 0.16
C GLU A 21 -4.43 34.93 0.26
N LEU A 22 -3.10 34.89 0.41
CA LEU A 22 -2.37 33.64 0.60
C LEU A 22 -2.66 32.99 1.96
N ILE A 23 -2.65 33.77 3.06
CA ILE A 23 -2.89 33.22 4.39
C ILE A 23 -4.33 32.73 4.57
N ALA A 24 -5.30 33.42 3.96
CA ALA A 24 -6.71 33.01 3.98
C ALA A 24 -6.89 31.65 3.27
N VAL A 25 -6.21 31.43 2.14
CA VAL A 25 -6.24 30.16 1.42
C VAL A 25 -5.58 29.04 2.22
N MET A 26 -4.41 29.29 2.81
CA MET A 26 -3.73 28.28 3.65
C MET A 26 -4.58 27.89 4.86
N ALA A 27 -5.27 28.85 5.49
CA ALA A 27 -6.15 28.59 6.63
C ALA A 27 -7.35 27.68 6.25
N ILE A 28 -7.94 27.85 5.06
CA ILE A 28 -9.04 26.99 4.63
C ILE A 28 -8.53 25.58 4.27
N ILE A 29 -7.39 25.48 3.58
CA ILE A 29 -6.80 24.19 3.20
C ILE A 29 -6.44 23.36 4.44
N THR A 30 -5.87 23.97 5.48
CA THR A 30 -5.50 23.23 6.70
C THR A 30 -6.70 22.65 7.42
N ILE A 31 -7.79 23.43 7.56
CA ILE A 31 -9.02 22.97 8.20
C ILE A 31 -9.61 21.77 7.43
N LEU A 32 -9.69 21.87 6.10
CA LEU A 32 -10.19 20.77 5.27
C LEU A 32 -9.28 19.54 5.30
N ALA A 33 -7.96 19.74 5.22
CA ALA A 33 -6.98 18.66 5.27
C ALA A 33 -7.11 17.87 6.57
N THR A 34 -7.16 18.55 7.73
CA THR A 34 -7.30 17.87 9.04
C THR A 34 -8.55 16.99 9.11
N ALA A 35 -9.67 17.42 8.54
CA ALA A 35 -10.91 16.64 8.54
C ALA A 35 -10.86 15.40 7.62
N ILE A 36 -10.09 15.45 6.53
CA ILE A 36 -10.03 14.39 5.50
C ILE A 36 -9.02 13.28 5.86
N LEU A 37 -7.91 13.64 6.50
CA LEU A 37 -6.81 12.71 6.82
C LEU A 37 -7.23 11.39 7.52
N PRO A 38 -8.05 11.38 8.59
CA PRO A 38 -8.38 10.12 9.28
C PRO A 38 -9.21 9.18 8.41
N LYS A 39 -10.09 9.73 7.55
CA LYS A 39 -10.92 8.93 6.64
C LYS A 39 -10.05 8.23 5.60
N VAL A 40 -9.12 8.98 4.98
CA VAL A 40 -8.21 8.46 3.97
C VAL A 40 -7.29 7.38 4.57
N THR A 41 -6.74 7.61 5.77
CA THR A 41 -5.91 6.60 6.46
C THR A 41 -6.69 5.32 6.75
N GLY A 42 -7.97 5.42 7.15
CA GLY A 42 -8.84 4.25 7.34
C GLY A 42 -9.02 3.44 6.05
N TYR A 43 -9.35 4.10 4.92
CA TYR A 43 -9.49 3.43 3.62
C TYR A 43 -8.18 2.80 3.13
N ILE A 44 -7.05 3.46 3.36
CA ILE A 44 -5.73 2.91 3.02
C ILE A 44 -5.47 1.62 3.80
N ASN A 45 -5.83 1.56 5.08
CA ASN A 45 -5.65 0.35 5.89
C ASN A 45 -6.52 -0.80 5.41
N GLU A 46 -7.78 -0.55 5.05
CA GLU A 46 -8.67 -1.58 4.48
C GLU A 46 -8.19 -2.06 3.11
N ALA A 47 -7.70 -1.15 2.25
CA ALA A 47 -7.08 -1.53 0.99
C ALA A 47 -5.85 -2.43 1.21
N LYS A 48 -5.02 -2.13 2.20
CA LYS A 48 -3.86 -2.98 2.57
C LYS A 48 -4.28 -4.36 3.06
N LYS A 49 -5.32 -4.46 3.92
CA LYS A 49 -5.87 -5.76 4.33
C LYS A 49 -6.39 -6.56 3.13
N THR A 50 -7.09 -5.88 2.22
CA THR A 50 -7.61 -6.49 0.99
C THR A 50 -6.47 -7.02 0.11
N LYS A 51 -5.35 -6.29 -0.01
CA LYS A 51 -4.16 -6.77 -0.73
C LYS A 51 -3.60 -8.07 -0.12
N VAL A 52 -3.47 -8.12 1.21
CA VAL A 52 -3.01 -9.33 1.92
C VAL A 52 -3.96 -10.51 1.67
N LEU A 53 -5.27 -10.27 1.75
CA LEU A 53 -6.29 -11.28 1.45
C LEU A 53 -6.19 -11.80 0.00
N ASP A 54 -6.01 -10.91 -0.97
CA ASP A 54 -5.83 -11.27 -2.38
C ASP A 54 -4.57 -12.11 -2.60
N GLN A 55 -3.45 -11.74 -1.96
CA GLN A 55 -2.21 -12.51 -2.02
C GLN A 55 -2.38 -13.90 -1.39
N CYS A 56 -3.00 -14.01 -0.20
CA CYS A 56 -3.32 -15.30 0.43
C CYS A 56 -4.20 -16.17 -0.47
N ARG A 57 -5.21 -15.56 -1.12
CA ARG A 57 -6.10 -16.26 -2.06
C ARG A 57 -5.33 -16.84 -3.22
N LYS A 58 -4.45 -16.06 -3.84
CA LYS A 58 -3.63 -16.51 -4.97
C LYS A 58 -2.70 -17.66 -4.58
N VAL A 59 -2.06 -17.59 -3.40
CA VAL A 59 -1.22 -18.67 -2.87
C VAL A 59 -2.03 -19.95 -2.69
N VAL A 60 -3.20 -19.87 -2.06
CA VAL A 60 -4.07 -21.05 -1.84
C VAL A 60 -4.53 -21.63 -3.17
N MET A 61 -4.99 -20.81 -4.11
CA MET A 61 -5.41 -21.28 -5.45
C MET A 61 -4.27 -21.95 -6.21
N ALA A 62 -3.04 -21.44 -6.12
CA ALA A 62 -1.88 -22.06 -6.76
C ALA A 62 -1.58 -23.44 -6.17
N ILE A 63 -1.66 -23.57 -4.85
CA ILE A 63 -1.44 -24.85 -4.14
C ILE A 63 -2.57 -25.85 -4.45
N GLU A 64 -3.82 -25.40 -4.46
CA GLU A 64 -4.95 -26.25 -4.84
C GLU A 64 -4.82 -26.72 -6.29
N SER A 65 -4.42 -25.84 -7.21
CA SER A 65 -4.16 -26.19 -8.62
C SER A 65 -3.05 -27.24 -8.75
N TYR A 66 -1.98 -27.12 -7.96
CA TYR A 66 -0.93 -28.12 -7.89
C TYR A 66 -1.45 -29.48 -7.39
N ASN A 67 -2.23 -29.48 -6.31
CA ASN A 67 -2.81 -30.69 -5.71
C ASN A 67 -3.83 -31.38 -6.64
N LEU A 68 -4.55 -30.63 -7.48
CA LEU A 68 -5.46 -31.19 -8.47
C LEU A 68 -4.72 -31.85 -9.65
N THR A 69 -3.53 -31.35 -9.97
CA THR A 69 -2.75 -31.82 -11.13
C THR A 69 -1.77 -32.95 -10.77
N HIS A 70 -1.40 -33.09 -9.49
CA HIS A 70 -0.44 -34.07 -9.01
C HIS A 70 -1.05 -34.97 -7.93
N SER A 71 -0.68 -36.25 -7.91
CA SER A 71 -1.18 -37.22 -6.93
C SER A 71 -0.69 -37.00 -5.49
N SER A 72 0.21 -36.05 -5.26
CA SER A 72 0.76 -35.70 -3.95
C SER A 72 0.25 -34.35 -3.48
N ASN A 73 -0.32 -34.29 -2.27
CA ASN A 73 -0.74 -33.04 -1.66
C ASN A 73 0.47 -32.23 -1.16
N TYR A 74 0.45 -30.93 -1.42
CA TYR A 74 1.42 -30.00 -0.87
C TYR A 74 1.15 -29.74 0.62
N GLU A 75 2.20 -29.78 1.43
CA GLU A 75 2.11 -29.62 2.88
C GLU A 75 1.71 -28.19 3.26
N LYS A 76 0.62 -28.06 4.02
CA LYS A 76 0.08 -26.77 4.49
C LYS A 76 0.95 -26.08 5.54
N ASN A 77 1.95 -26.76 6.10
CA ASN A 77 2.84 -26.23 7.14
C ASN A 77 4.11 -25.56 6.57
N LYS A 78 4.24 -25.46 5.25
CA LYS A 78 5.38 -24.79 4.61
C LYS A 78 5.19 -23.27 4.59
N ASN A 79 6.29 -22.57 4.80
CA ASN A 79 6.38 -21.12 4.75
C ASN A 79 6.37 -20.61 3.30
N ILE A 80 5.91 -19.39 3.09
CA ILE A 80 5.93 -18.70 1.79
C ILE A 80 7.32 -18.67 1.14
N SER A 81 8.40 -18.49 1.93
CA SER A 81 9.77 -18.56 1.41
C SER A 81 10.04 -19.88 0.68
N ASN A 82 9.64 -21.00 1.29
CA ASN A 82 9.92 -22.33 0.77
C ASN A 82 9.07 -22.63 -0.47
N ILE A 83 7.90 -21.99 -0.57
CA ILE A 83 6.97 -22.13 -1.68
C ILE A 83 7.49 -21.40 -2.92
N LYS A 84 7.98 -20.16 -2.73
CA LYS A 84 8.51 -19.32 -3.81
C LYS A 84 9.77 -19.89 -4.45
N ASP A 85 10.53 -20.67 -3.69
CA ASP A 85 11.77 -21.29 -4.18
C ASP A 85 11.55 -22.72 -4.72
N ASP A 86 10.36 -23.28 -4.56
CA ASP A 86 10.03 -24.64 -4.99
C ASP A 86 9.66 -24.68 -6.48
N LYS A 87 10.59 -25.21 -7.28
CA LYS A 87 10.47 -25.36 -8.73
C LYS A 87 9.22 -26.11 -9.17
N SER A 88 8.65 -26.96 -8.32
CA SER A 88 7.47 -27.80 -8.63
C SER A 88 6.18 -26.97 -8.70
N ILE A 89 6.11 -25.93 -7.86
CA ILE A 89 4.94 -25.05 -7.71
C ILE A 89 5.14 -23.67 -8.32
N ASN A 90 6.38 -23.27 -8.62
CA ASN A 90 6.68 -21.98 -9.26
C ASN A 90 5.89 -21.71 -10.54
N LYS A 91 5.57 -22.76 -11.32
CA LYS A 91 4.70 -22.67 -12.50
C LYS A 91 3.30 -22.11 -12.19
N TYR A 92 2.80 -22.34 -10.97
CA TYR A 92 1.47 -21.91 -10.53
C TYR A 92 1.50 -20.60 -9.73
N LEU A 93 2.69 -20.04 -9.48
CA LEU A 93 2.92 -18.88 -8.63
C LEU A 93 3.45 -17.65 -9.37
N GLU A 94 3.58 -17.73 -10.70
CA GLU A 94 4.23 -16.72 -11.53
C GLU A 94 3.60 -15.32 -11.39
N ASP A 95 2.29 -15.24 -11.10
CA ASP A 95 1.54 -14.00 -10.91
C ASP A 95 1.33 -13.61 -9.43
N VAL A 96 2.00 -14.27 -8.49
CA VAL A 96 1.81 -14.02 -7.06
C VAL A 96 2.85 -13.03 -6.55
N GLU A 97 2.40 -11.81 -6.27
CA GLU A 97 3.21 -10.81 -5.57
C GLU A 97 3.24 -11.11 -4.07
N PHE A 98 4.42 -11.37 -3.50
CA PHE A 98 4.59 -11.69 -2.07
C PHE A 98 4.99 -10.49 -1.22
N ASN A 99 4.88 -9.27 -1.75
CA ASN A 99 5.47 -8.08 -1.15
C ASN A 99 4.82 -7.65 0.18
N ASN A 100 3.59 -8.11 0.46
CA ASN A 100 2.83 -7.72 1.66
C ASN A 100 2.59 -8.90 2.62
N LEU A 101 3.07 -10.10 2.27
CA LEU A 101 3.08 -11.26 3.14
C LEU A 101 4.46 -11.40 3.79
N GLU A 102 4.49 -11.71 5.08
CA GLU A 102 5.78 -12.02 5.73
C GLU A 102 6.27 -13.40 5.26
N LEU A 103 7.57 -13.55 5.06
CA LEU A 103 8.20 -14.76 4.51
C LEU A 103 7.95 -16.01 5.36
N ASN A 104 7.67 -15.84 6.65
CA ASN A 104 7.33 -16.89 7.62
C ASN A 104 5.82 -17.20 7.67
N THR A 105 4.99 -16.55 6.84
CA THR A 105 3.55 -16.87 6.78
C THR A 105 3.40 -18.28 6.24
N THR A 106 2.73 -19.12 7.01
CA THR A 106 2.45 -20.49 6.64
C THR A 106 1.23 -20.55 5.73
N ILE A 107 1.14 -21.55 4.84
CA ILE A 107 -0.04 -21.77 3.99
C ILE A 107 -1.30 -21.93 4.84
N GLN A 108 -1.19 -22.58 5.99
CA GLN A 108 -2.27 -22.70 6.98
C GLN A 108 -2.80 -21.33 7.41
N ASN A 109 -1.93 -20.33 7.59
CA ASN A 109 -2.34 -18.97 7.93
C ASN A 109 -3.12 -18.32 6.78
N CYS A 110 -2.74 -18.58 5.54
CA CYS A 110 -3.49 -18.11 4.37
C CYS A 110 -4.89 -18.74 4.29
N TYR A 111 -5.02 -20.04 4.56
CA TYR A 111 -6.33 -20.71 4.64
C TYR A 111 -7.19 -20.12 5.78
N ASP A 112 -6.59 -19.94 6.94
CA ASP A 112 -7.24 -19.38 8.12
C ASP A 112 -7.78 -17.95 7.84
N ILE A 113 -6.98 -17.11 7.18
CA ILE A 113 -7.39 -15.76 6.76
C ILE A 113 -8.54 -15.81 5.74
N LEU A 114 -8.49 -16.72 4.76
CA LEU A 114 -9.58 -16.89 3.78
C LEU A 114 -10.87 -17.41 4.41
N ASN A 115 -10.76 -18.22 5.46
CA ASN A 115 -11.90 -18.73 6.22
C ASN A 115 -12.50 -17.70 7.18
N GLY A 116 -11.99 -16.47 7.18
CA GLY A 116 -12.55 -15.35 7.93
C GLY A 116 -11.93 -15.11 9.30
N LYS A 117 -10.75 -15.68 9.60
CA LYS A 117 -10.01 -15.28 10.80
C LYS A 117 -9.58 -13.82 10.71
N GLU A 118 -9.73 -13.10 11.81
CA GLU A 118 -9.27 -11.72 11.88
C GLU A 118 -7.73 -11.67 11.90
N PHE A 119 -7.18 -10.70 11.19
CA PHE A 119 -5.76 -10.41 11.19
C PHE A 119 -5.55 -8.89 11.18
N LYS A 120 -4.44 -8.45 11.76
CA LYS A 120 -4.03 -7.04 11.74
C LYS A 120 -2.76 -6.88 10.91
N LEU A 121 -2.54 -5.65 10.47
CA LEU A 121 -1.31 -5.24 9.81
C LEU A 121 -0.36 -4.68 10.85
N LYS A 122 0.94 -4.90 10.68
CA LYS A 122 1.97 -4.33 11.57
C LYS A 122 1.93 -2.80 11.49
N THR A 123 1.78 -2.17 12.65
CA THR A 123 1.70 -0.70 12.78
C THR A 123 2.89 -0.02 12.10
N GLY A 124 2.60 0.86 11.12
CA GLY A 124 3.62 1.58 10.35
C GLY A 124 4.14 0.86 9.10
N SER A 125 3.60 -0.31 8.76
CA SER A 125 3.98 -1.07 7.56
C SER A 125 2.76 -1.66 6.84
N GLU A 126 2.94 -2.15 5.61
CA GLU A 126 1.88 -2.83 4.84
C GLU A 126 1.86 -4.35 5.08
N MET A 127 2.63 -4.85 6.05
CA MET A 127 2.90 -6.27 6.24
C MET A 127 1.89 -6.89 7.22
N LEU A 128 1.50 -8.14 6.94
CA LEU A 128 0.70 -8.98 7.83
C LEU A 128 1.38 -9.15 9.20
N ASP A 129 0.63 -9.05 10.29
CA ASP A 129 1.12 -9.41 11.63
C ASP A 129 0.65 -10.82 12.02
N LEU A 130 1.55 -11.80 11.88
CA LEU A 130 1.25 -13.21 12.18
C LEU A 130 0.84 -13.44 13.64
N SER A 131 1.23 -12.58 14.57
CA SER A 131 0.88 -12.72 15.99
C SER A 131 -0.58 -12.39 16.31
N THR A 132 -1.28 -11.79 15.34
CA THR A 132 -2.66 -11.31 15.52
C THR A 132 -3.71 -12.20 14.86
N ILE A 133 -3.29 -13.26 14.18
CA ILE A 133 -4.19 -14.25 13.57
C ILE A 133 -4.79 -15.09 14.72
N ASN A 134 -6.09 -14.94 14.95
CA ASN A 134 -6.83 -15.67 15.99
C ASN A 134 -8.01 -16.45 15.41
#